data_AF-A0A969XW16-F1
#
_entry.id   AF-A0A969XW16-F1
#
_cell.length_a   1.000
_cell.length_b   1.000
_cell.length_c   1.000
_cell.angle_alpha   90.00
_cell.angle_beta   90.00
_cell.angle_gamma   90.00
#
_symmetry.space_group_name_H-M   'P 1'
#
loop_
_entity.id
_entity.type
_entity.pdbx_description
1 polymer ?
#
loop_
_entity_poly.entity_id
_entity_poly.type
_entity_poly.pdbx_seq_one_letter_code
_entity_poly.pdbx_strand_id
1 'polypeptide(L)'
;MRSHPTSRWEQFRRDHLELWLPEAGVEYVWAPALGGRRRLPWTPASPRAGDPRPSERPAEPQALGPGVTSPEARPGPDDGEGWREEGFAGYQWHMTGEGFLRAADELAQLGRRRPIAIMCAEGVWWRCHRSMIADYLVVAGAEVVHLQPRRLDHATVLAERLPRYHPDVIAAWRHHLG
;
A
#
# COMPACT_ATOMS: atom_id res chain seq x y z
N MET A 1 -2.12 -2.60 3.46
CA MET A 1 -1.39 -3.87 3.30
C MET A 1 -0.03 -3.74 3.92
N ARG A 2 0.44 -4.68 4.73
CA ARG A 2 1.79 -4.58 5.27
C ARG A 2 2.77 -5.26 4.31
N SER A 3 3.92 -4.63 4.04
CA SER A 3 5.02 -5.30 3.32
C SER A 3 5.51 -6.54 4.07
N HIS A 4 5.28 -6.63 5.39
CA HIS A 4 5.42 -7.85 6.19
C HIS A 4 4.15 -8.01 7.03
N PRO A 5 3.33 -9.04 6.80
CA PRO A 5 2.03 -9.19 7.44
C PRO A 5 2.13 -9.86 8.83
N THR A 6 3.02 -9.32 9.67
CA THR A 6 3.25 -9.74 11.05
C THR A 6 2.52 -8.81 12.02
N SER A 7 2.05 -9.34 13.15
CA SER A 7 1.36 -8.59 14.20
C SER A 7 1.74 -9.10 15.58
N ARG A 8 1.80 -8.21 16.58
CA ARG A 8 1.92 -8.58 18.01
C ARG A 8 0.65 -9.24 18.57
N TRP A 9 -0.46 -9.09 17.85
CA TRP A 9 -1.75 -9.67 18.16
C TRP A 9 -1.98 -10.83 17.19
N GLU A 10 -2.14 -12.03 17.73
CA GLU A 10 -2.23 -13.29 16.99
C GLU A 10 -3.36 -13.26 15.95
N GLN A 11 -4.53 -12.74 16.33
CA GLN A 11 -5.70 -12.62 15.44
C GLN A 11 -5.49 -11.75 14.19
N PHE A 12 -4.40 -10.99 14.13
CA PHE A 12 -4.06 -10.14 12.97
C PHE A 12 -2.76 -10.58 12.28
N ARG A 13 -2.22 -11.76 12.63
CA ARG A 13 -1.10 -12.36 11.89
C ARG A 13 -1.64 -13.01 10.61
N ARG A 14 -0.83 -12.98 9.54
CA ARG A 14 -1.20 -13.52 8.22
C ARG A 14 -1.73 -14.95 8.29
N ASP A 15 -1.00 -15.82 8.98
CA ASP A 15 -1.30 -17.24 9.15
C ASP A 15 -2.70 -17.48 9.74
N HIS A 16 -3.14 -16.64 10.68
CA HIS A 16 -4.49 -16.73 11.24
C HIS A 16 -5.55 -16.12 10.30
N LEU A 17 -5.23 -15.00 9.65
CA LEU A 17 -6.15 -14.35 8.71
C LEU A 17 -6.42 -15.22 7.46
N GLU A 18 -5.41 -15.94 6.97
CA GLU A 18 -5.54 -16.91 5.87
C GLU A 18 -6.44 -18.09 6.21
N LEU A 19 -6.59 -18.43 7.49
CA LEU A 19 -7.48 -19.49 7.97
C LEU A 19 -8.90 -18.98 8.24
N TRP A 20 -9.05 -17.89 8.99
CA TRP A 20 -10.36 -17.47 9.52
C TRP A 20 -11.20 -16.63 8.57
N LEU A 21 -10.57 -15.83 7.69
CA LEU A 21 -11.34 -14.99 6.76
C LEU A 21 -12.14 -15.83 5.75
N PRO A 22 -11.59 -16.91 5.17
CA PRO A 22 -12.36 -17.80 4.32
C PRO A 22 -13.59 -18.41 5.01
N GLU A 23 -13.50 -18.75 6.31
CA GLU A 23 -14.64 -19.24 7.11
C GLU A 23 -15.77 -18.20 7.21
N ALA A 24 -15.41 -16.91 7.20
CA ALA A 24 -16.34 -15.79 7.18
C ALA A 24 -16.77 -15.36 5.76
N GLY A 25 -16.37 -16.10 4.72
CA GLY A 25 -16.67 -15.78 3.32
C GLY A 25 -15.87 -14.59 2.77
N VAL A 26 -14.78 -14.20 3.41
CA VAL A 26 -13.90 -13.09 3.00
C VAL A 26 -12.58 -13.66 2.50
N GLU A 27 -12.17 -13.30 1.28
CA GLU A 27 -10.86 -13.72 0.78
C GLU A 27 -9.74 -12.83 1.37
N TYR A 28 -8.71 -13.48 1.91
CA TYR A 28 -7.48 -12.81 2.31
C TYR A 28 -6.50 -12.74 1.14
N VAL A 29 -6.03 -11.52 0.84
CA VAL A 29 -5.09 -11.27 -0.26
C VAL A 29 -3.91 -10.49 0.27
N TRP A 30 -2.71 -11.07 0.13
CA TRP A 30 -1.47 -10.37 0.44
C TRP A 30 -0.80 -9.87 -0.85
N ALA A 31 -0.91 -8.57 -1.12
CA ALA A 31 -0.21 -7.90 -2.23
C ALA A 31 0.94 -7.02 -1.71
N PRO A 32 2.16 -7.57 -1.53
CA PRO A 32 3.30 -6.82 -0.99
C PRO A 32 3.67 -5.59 -1.83
N ALA A 33 3.37 -5.61 -3.13
CA ALA A 33 3.56 -4.48 -4.05
C ALA A 33 2.71 -3.24 -3.70
N LEU A 34 1.60 -3.41 -2.96
CA LEU A 34 0.81 -2.30 -2.42
C LEU A 34 1.30 -1.85 -1.03
N GLY A 35 2.33 -2.51 -0.51
CA GLY A 35 2.97 -2.19 0.78
C GLY A 35 3.75 -0.87 0.76
N GLY A 36 4.05 -0.34 1.95
CA GLY A 36 4.75 0.95 2.12
C GLY A 36 6.21 0.88 2.55
N ARG A 37 6.79 -0.29 2.87
CA ARG A 37 8.22 -0.37 3.23
C ARG A 37 9.08 -0.44 1.98
N ARG A 38 9.86 0.62 1.75
CA ARG A 38 11.03 0.59 0.86
C ARG A 38 12.32 0.58 1.68
N ARG A 39 13.34 -0.14 1.19
CA ARG A 39 14.73 0.18 1.55
C ARG A 39 15.01 1.49 0.81
N LEU A 40 15.24 2.58 1.53
CA LEU A 40 15.86 3.74 0.90
C LEU A 40 17.23 3.28 0.39
N PRO A 41 17.67 3.69 -0.82
CA PRO A 41 19.07 3.55 -1.17
C PRO A 41 19.90 4.21 -0.07
N TRP A 42 20.97 3.55 0.35
CA TRP A 42 21.87 4.09 1.38
C TRP A 42 22.36 5.46 0.92
N THR A 43 22.08 6.50 1.70
CA THR A 43 22.65 7.84 1.52
C THR A 43 23.40 8.22 2.79
N PRO A 44 24.54 8.96 2.68
CA PRO A 44 25.30 9.42 3.84
C PRO A 44 24.48 10.25 4.84
N ALA A 45 23.37 10.85 4.38
CA ALA A 45 22.47 11.67 5.20
C ALA A 45 21.32 10.89 5.88
N SER A 46 21.29 9.55 5.77
CA SER A 46 20.20 8.76 6.35
C SER A 46 20.29 8.69 7.89
N PRO A 47 19.17 8.84 8.63
CA PRO A 47 19.15 8.80 10.09
C PRO A 47 19.55 7.44 10.72
N ARG A 48 19.85 6.42 9.90
CA ARG A 48 20.33 5.08 10.31
C ARG A 48 21.83 4.87 10.06
N ALA A 49 22.63 5.92 9.92
CA ALA A 49 24.07 5.85 9.63
C ALA A 49 24.93 5.05 10.66
N GLY A 50 24.34 4.49 11.71
CA GLY A 50 24.98 3.61 12.70
C GLY A 50 24.58 2.12 12.65
N ASP A 51 23.67 1.70 11.76
CA ASP A 51 23.31 0.28 11.64
C ASP A 51 24.37 -0.50 10.82
N PRO A 52 24.72 -1.75 11.19
CA PRO A 52 25.69 -2.56 10.46
C PRO A 52 25.26 -2.81 9.01
N ARG A 53 26.24 -2.92 8.10
CA ARG A 53 26.02 -3.06 6.65
C ARG A 53 25.16 -4.31 6.36
N PRO A 54 24.42 -4.36 5.24
CA PRO A 54 23.68 -5.55 4.85
C PRO A 54 24.52 -6.83 4.78
N SER A 55 25.82 -6.71 4.49
CA SER A 55 26.80 -7.80 4.49
C SER A 55 27.23 -8.28 5.89
N GLU A 56 26.89 -7.53 6.94
CA GLU A 56 27.34 -7.73 8.33
C GLU A 56 26.21 -8.27 9.24
N ARG A 57 24.99 -8.48 8.70
CA ARG A 57 23.87 -9.04 9.47
C ARG A 57 23.85 -10.58 9.39
N PRO A 58 23.52 -11.29 10.50
CA PRO A 58 23.29 -12.72 10.45
C PRO A 58 22.11 -13.06 9.51
N ALA A 59 22.26 -14.12 8.73
CA ALA A 59 21.26 -14.54 7.74
C ALA A 59 19.97 -15.04 8.41
N GLU A 60 18.82 -14.46 8.04
CA GLU A 60 17.49 -14.99 8.40
C GLU A 60 17.12 -16.20 7.52
N PRO A 61 16.32 -17.17 8.01
CA PRO A 61 15.89 -18.30 7.19
C PRO A 61 14.95 -17.82 6.07
N GLN A 62 15.30 -18.17 4.83
CA GLN A 62 14.58 -17.79 3.62
C GLN A 62 13.29 -18.62 3.49
N ALA A 63 12.14 -17.95 3.37
CA ALA A 63 10.87 -18.55 2.92
C ALA A 63 10.55 -18.11 1.48
N LEU A 64 10.08 -19.07 0.69
CA LEU A 64 9.98 -19.16 -0.78
C LEU A 64 9.04 -18.16 -1.49
N GLY A 65 9.35 -17.88 -2.77
CA GLY A 65 8.44 -17.37 -3.82
C GLY A 65 9.13 -16.42 -4.83
N PRO A 66 8.82 -16.44 -6.15
CA PRO A 66 9.59 -15.71 -7.15
C PRO A 66 9.50 -14.21 -6.88
N GLY A 67 10.68 -13.61 -6.68
CA GLY A 67 10.83 -12.21 -6.35
C GLY A 67 10.31 -11.30 -7.46
N VAL A 68 9.23 -10.59 -7.18
CA VAL A 68 9.10 -9.21 -7.65
C VAL A 68 9.85 -8.34 -6.63
N THR A 69 11.16 -8.23 -6.81
CA THR A 69 11.86 -7.04 -6.32
C THR A 69 11.28 -5.87 -7.11
N SER A 70 10.33 -5.15 -6.53
CA SER A 70 9.74 -3.98 -7.17
C SER A 70 10.88 -3.02 -7.52
N PRO A 71 11.10 -2.68 -8.80
CA PRO A 71 12.11 -1.72 -9.16
C PRO A 71 11.74 -0.38 -8.53
N GLU A 72 12.78 0.33 -8.12
CA GLU A 72 12.77 1.50 -7.27
C GLU A 72 11.79 2.56 -7.79
N ALA A 73 10.68 2.78 -7.09
CA ALA A 73 9.90 3.99 -7.29
C ALA A 73 10.84 5.18 -7.05
N ARG A 74 11.17 5.93 -8.11
CA ARG A 74 11.93 7.17 -7.96
C ARG A 74 11.16 8.08 -7.00
N PRO A 75 11.79 8.65 -5.96
CA PRO A 75 11.20 9.81 -5.33
C PRO A 75 10.98 10.84 -6.44
N GLY A 76 9.74 11.30 -6.61
CA GLY A 76 9.47 12.41 -7.50
C GLY A 76 10.01 13.72 -6.94
N PRO A 77 9.86 14.82 -7.67
CA PRO A 77 10.36 16.13 -7.25
C PRO A 77 9.79 16.53 -5.87
N ASP A 78 10.61 17.22 -5.08
CA ASP A 78 10.18 17.96 -3.90
C ASP A 78 10.02 19.43 -4.31
N ASP A 79 8.95 19.72 -5.02
CA ASP A 79 8.57 21.04 -5.51
C ASP A 79 7.49 21.72 -4.63
N GLY A 80 7.14 21.07 -3.51
CA GLY A 80 6.12 21.54 -2.59
C GLY A 80 4.69 21.15 -2.97
N GLU A 81 4.49 20.39 -4.06
CA GLU A 81 3.17 19.90 -4.48
C GLU A 81 2.86 18.48 -3.97
N GLY A 82 1.58 18.20 -3.75
CA GLY A 82 1.11 16.91 -3.28
C GLY A 82 1.18 16.68 -1.76
N TRP A 83 1.22 15.40 -1.36
CA TRP A 83 1.22 15.02 0.05
C TRP A 83 2.54 15.45 0.71
N ARG A 84 2.46 16.12 1.86
CA ARG A 84 3.63 16.66 2.57
C ARG A 84 4.07 15.81 3.76
N GLU A 85 3.15 15.03 4.32
CA GLU A 85 3.45 14.14 5.41
C GLU A 85 4.42 13.04 4.95
N GLU A 86 5.54 12.84 5.65
CA GLU A 86 6.66 11.97 5.27
C GLU A 86 6.21 10.56 4.79
N GLY A 87 5.23 9.97 5.47
CA GLY A 87 4.69 8.65 5.11
C GLY A 87 3.81 8.61 3.85
N PHE A 88 3.22 9.74 3.43
CA PHE A 88 2.35 9.86 2.27
C PHE A 88 3.09 10.43 1.05
N ALA A 89 4.02 11.37 1.27
CA ALA A 89 4.83 12.02 0.24
C ALA A 89 5.64 11.02 -0.59
N GLY A 90 6.30 10.06 0.06
CA GLY A 90 7.01 8.99 -0.64
C GLY A 90 6.07 7.98 -1.28
N TYR A 91 4.89 7.75 -0.69
CA TYR A 91 3.96 6.74 -1.16
C TYR A 91 3.21 7.17 -2.43
N GLN A 92 2.84 8.44 -2.59
CA GLN A 92 2.19 8.90 -3.84
C GLN A 92 3.02 8.57 -5.09
N TRP A 93 4.35 8.67 -5.01
CA TRP A 93 5.27 8.30 -6.09
C TRP A 93 5.43 6.79 -6.26
N HIS A 94 5.20 6.00 -5.21
CA HIS A 94 5.06 4.55 -5.35
C HIS A 94 3.91 4.19 -6.28
N MET A 95 2.82 4.96 -6.20
CA MET A 95 1.56 4.69 -6.88
C MET A 95 1.61 4.95 -8.38
N THR A 96 2.72 5.46 -8.91
CA THR A 96 2.97 5.61 -10.34
C THR A 96 3.78 4.45 -10.91
N GLY A 97 4.36 3.59 -10.06
CA GLY A 97 5.18 2.47 -10.48
C GLY A 97 4.33 1.34 -11.07
N GLU A 98 4.83 0.72 -12.16
CA GLU A 98 4.15 -0.39 -12.83
C GLU A 98 3.78 -1.55 -11.89
N GLY A 99 4.67 -1.86 -10.94
CA GLY A 99 4.41 -2.91 -9.94
C GLY A 99 3.25 -2.58 -9.01
N PHE A 100 3.08 -1.32 -8.64
CA PHE A 100 1.93 -0.87 -7.86
C PHE A 100 0.66 -0.95 -8.72
N LEU A 101 0.68 -0.34 -9.90
CA LEU A 101 -0.49 -0.24 -10.78
C LEU A 101 -1.04 -1.62 -11.14
N ARG A 102 -0.16 -2.56 -11.53
CA ARG A 102 -0.52 -3.96 -11.78
C ARG A 102 -1.19 -4.62 -10.58
N ALA A 103 -0.59 -4.49 -9.40
CA ALA A 103 -1.14 -5.10 -8.19
C ALA A 103 -2.47 -4.46 -7.76
N ALA A 104 -2.66 -3.17 -8.05
CA ALA A 104 -3.89 -2.46 -7.77
C ALA A 104 -5.02 -2.88 -8.72
N ASP A 105 -4.70 -3.11 -10.00
CA ASP A 105 -5.64 -3.67 -10.98
C ASP A 105 -6.05 -5.10 -10.63
N GLU A 106 -5.10 -5.94 -10.23
CA GLU A 106 -5.40 -7.30 -9.74
C GLU A 106 -6.36 -7.26 -8.55
N LEU A 107 -6.14 -6.33 -7.62
CA LEU A 107 -7.02 -6.12 -6.47
C LEU A 107 -8.42 -5.66 -6.90
N ALA A 108 -8.51 -4.72 -7.83
CA ALA A 108 -9.79 -4.24 -8.36
C ALA A 108 -10.56 -5.37 -9.07
N GLN A 109 -9.88 -6.17 -9.90
CA GLN A 109 -10.48 -7.31 -10.59
C GLN A 109 -11.00 -8.37 -9.61
N LEU A 110 -10.24 -8.64 -8.55
CA LEU A 110 -10.68 -9.58 -7.52
C LEU A 110 -11.91 -9.09 -6.76
N GLY A 111 -11.94 -7.79 -6.42
CA GLY A 111 -13.09 -7.14 -5.80
C GLY A 111 -14.38 -7.21 -6.63
N ARG A 112 -14.27 -7.27 -7.96
CA ARG A 112 -15.42 -7.49 -8.87
C ARG A 112 -16.00 -8.91 -8.78
N ARG A 113 -15.20 -9.90 -8.37
CA ARG A 113 -15.63 -11.30 -8.29
C ARG A 113 -16.26 -11.63 -6.95
N ARG A 114 -15.76 -11.01 -5.88
CA ARG A 114 -16.24 -11.21 -4.51
C ARG A 114 -15.77 -10.05 -3.60
N PRO A 115 -16.45 -9.81 -2.47
CA PRO A 115 -15.96 -8.87 -1.47
C PRO A 115 -14.57 -9.27 -0.97
N ILE A 116 -13.65 -8.30 -0.96
CA ILE A 116 -12.30 -8.45 -0.44
C ILE A 116 -12.03 -7.42 0.64
N ALA A 117 -11.19 -7.78 1.62
CA ALA A 117 -10.77 -6.88 2.67
C ALA A 117 -9.26 -6.65 2.61
N ILE A 118 -8.84 -5.38 2.54
CA ILE A 118 -7.43 -4.99 2.68
C ILE A 118 -7.17 -4.44 4.08
N MET A 119 -6.13 -4.97 4.75
CA MET A 119 -5.79 -4.60 6.12
C MET A 119 -4.42 -3.91 6.24
N CYS A 120 -4.21 -3.13 7.30
CA CYS A 120 -2.93 -2.48 7.62
C CYS A 120 -2.59 -2.60 9.12
N ALA A 121 -1.51 -1.95 9.57
CA ALA A 121 -1.13 -1.88 10.98
C ALA A 121 -1.94 -0.85 11.77
N GLU A 122 -2.37 0.20 11.10
CA GLU A 122 -3.10 1.29 11.70
C GLU A 122 -4.59 0.93 11.80
N GLY A 123 -5.17 1.17 12.99
CA GLY A 123 -6.60 0.94 13.22
C GLY A 123 -7.51 1.85 12.40
N VAL A 124 -7.09 3.09 12.16
CA VAL A 124 -7.85 4.10 11.41
C VAL A 124 -7.33 4.27 9.99
N TRP A 125 -8.23 4.34 9.01
CA TRP A 125 -7.86 4.31 7.59
C TRP A 125 -7.18 5.59 7.11
N TRP A 126 -7.60 6.75 7.60
CA TRP A 126 -7.10 8.06 7.16
C TRP A 126 -5.65 8.35 7.57
N ARG A 127 -5.07 7.57 8.48
CA ARG A 127 -3.67 7.72 8.94
C ARG A 127 -2.70 6.76 8.27
N CYS A 128 -3.17 5.90 7.37
CA CYS A 128 -2.30 4.95 6.70
C CYS A 128 -2.48 4.96 5.19
N HIS A 129 -1.48 4.41 4.53
CA HIS A 129 -1.41 4.29 3.08
C HIS A 129 -2.58 3.52 2.43
N ARG A 130 -3.38 2.76 3.20
CA ARG A 130 -4.57 2.09 2.66
C ARG A 130 -5.65 3.09 2.23
N SER A 131 -5.63 4.31 2.79
CA SER A 131 -6.45 5.41 2.28
C SER A 131 -6.06 5.80 0.86
N MET A 132 -4.76 5.79 0.55
CA MET A 132 -4.27 6.11 -0.80
C MET A 132 -4.57 4.99 -1.80
N ILE A 133 -4.41 3.73 -1.40
CA ILE A 133 -4.86 2.59 -2.21
C ILE A 133 -6.36 2.72 -2.50
N ALA A 134 -7.17 3.06 -1.49
CA ALA A 134 -8.59 3.27 -1.66
C ALA A 134 -8.90 4.44 -2.62
N ASP A 135 -8.14 5.54 -2.56
CA ASP A 135 -8.29 6.66 -3.50
C ASP A 135 -8.12 6.16 -4.96
N TYR A 136 -7.03 5.43 -5.24
CA TYR A 136 -6.78 4.85 -6.57
C TYR A 136 -7.91 3.89 -7.00
N LEU A 137 -8.33 2.98 -6.12
CA LEU A 137 -9.37 2.00 -6.44
C LEU A 137 -10.71 2.66 -6.81
N VAL A 138 -11.10 3.72 -6.10
CA VAL A 138 -12.32 4.46 -6.44
C VAL A 138 -12.15 5.20 -7.77
N VAL A 139 -10.99 5.79 -8.05
CA VAL A 139 -10.68 6.39 -9.36
C VAL A 139 -10.74 5.34 -10.47
N ALA A 140 -10.30 4.11 -10.19
CA ALA A 140 -10.40 2.96 -11.10
C ALA A 140 -11.82 2.35 -11.19
N GLY A 141 -12.82 2.97 -10.55
CA GLY A 141 -14.23 2.58 -10.62
C GLY A 141 -14.67 1.49 -9.64
N ALA A 142 -13.85 1.13 -8.66
CA ALA A 142 -14.22 0.16 -7.62
C ALA A 142 -15.00 0.83 -6.47
N GLU A 143 -15.97 0.09 -5.91
CA GLU A 143 -16.61 0.47 -4.65
C GLU A 143 -15.69 0.14 -3.47
N VAL A 144 -15.40 1.12 -2.63
CA VAL A 144 -14.56 0.93 -1.45
C VAL A 144 -15.27 1.44 -0.20
N VAL A 145 -15.41 0.56 0.79
CA VAL A 145 -16.03 0.88 2.09
C VAL A 145 -15.05 0.67 3.23
N HIS A 146 -15.09 1.56 4.22
CA HIS A 146 -14.27 1.42 5.43
C HIS A 146 -15.02 0.67 6.51
N LEU A 147 -14.40 -0.42 7.00
CA LEU A 147 -14.91 -1.22 8.12
C LEU A 147 -14.62 -0.51 9.45
N GLN A 148 -15.56 0.33 9.88
CA GLN A 148 -15.55 1.09 11.13
C GLN A 148 -16.92 0.99 11.81
N PRO A 149 -17.10 1.41 13.09
CA PRO A 149 -18.40 1.32 13.77
C PRO A 149 -19.55 1.96 12.98
N ARG A 150 -19.25 2.93 12.12
CA ARG A 150 -20.15 3.37 11.04
C ARG A 150 -19.50 3.08 9.69
N ARG A 151 -20.26 2.45 8.79
CA ARG A 151 -19.89 2.27 7.39
C ARG A 151 -19.67 3.64 6.75
N LEU A 152 -18.52 3.82 6.12
CA LEU A 152 -18.18 5.01 5.34
C LEU A 152 -17.82 4.56 3.92
N ASP A 153 -18.50 5.11 2.93
CA ASP A 153 -18.13 4.96 1.52
C ASP A 153 -16.97 5.90 1.22
N HIS A 154 -15.87 5.37 0.70
CA HIS A 154 -14.68 6.16 0.44
C HIS A 154 -14.87 7.21 -0.67
N ALA A 155 -15.81 7.01 -1.61
CA ALA A 155 -16.13 8.00 -2.62
C ALA A 155 -16.55 9.34 -2.02
N THR A 156 -17.19 9.33 -0.84
CA THR A 156 -17.66 10.53 -0.14
C THR A 156 -16.54 11.49 0.31
N VAL A 157 -15.30 10.99 0.42
CA VAL A 157 -14.14 11.79 0.85
C VAL A 157 -13.16 12.05 -0.30
N LEU A 158 -13.40 11.47 -1.48
CA LEU A 158 -12.42 11.48 -2.58
C LEU A 158 -12.17 12.89 -3.11
N ALA A 159 -13.21 13.73 -3.21
CA ALA A 159 -13.12 15.09 -3.73
C ALA A 159 -12.16 15.98 -2.89
N GLU A 160 -12.09 15.77 -1.58
CA GLU A 160 -11.19 16.50 -0.68
C GLU A 160 -9.76 15.93 -0.71
N ARG A 161 -9.60 14.67 -1.15
CA ARG A 161 -8.33 13.95 -1.13
C ARG A 161 -7.56 14.08 -2.43
N LEU A 162 -8.22 14.07 -3.59
CA LEU A 162 -7.56 14.16 -4.90
C LEU A 162 -6.67 15.41 -5.07
N PRO A 163 -7.06 16.62 -4.62
CA PRO A 163 -6.20 17.80 -4.71
C PRO A 163 -4.91 17.71 -3.88
N ARG A 164 -4.80 16.71 -2.99
CA ARG A 164 -3.60 16.48 -2.17
C ARG A 164 -2.56 15.64 -2.88
N TYR A 165 -2.84 15.08 -4.05
CA TYR A 165 -1.84 14.36 -4.84
C TYR A 165 -1.09 15.32 -5.75
N HIS A 166 0.18 15.01 -5.98
CA HIS A 166 0.94 15.69 -7.01
C HIS A 166 0.27 15.50 -8.39
N PRO A 167 0.19 16.53 -9.27
CA PRO A 167 -0.45 16.43 -10.58
C PRO A 167 0.06 15.28 -11.44
N ASP A 168 1.37 15.03 -11.46
CA ASP A 168 1.97 13.89 -12.19
C ASP A 168 1.50 12.52 -11.70
N VAL A 169 1.16 12.38 -10.42
CA VAL A 169 0.60 11.13 -9.89
C VAL A 169 -0.80 10.91 -10.47
N ILE A 170 -1.62 11.98 -10.48
CA ILE A 170 -2.95 11.93 -11.10
C ILE A 170 -2.86 11.70 -12.61
N ALA A 171 -1.88 12.32 -13.29
CA ALA A 171 -1.64 12.09 -14.71
C ALA A 171 -1.24 10.64 -15.01
N ALA A 172 -0.36 10.06 -14.18
CA ALA A 172 0.03 8.66 -14.30
C ALA A 172 -1.17 7.70 -14.13
N TRP A 173 -2.05 7.97 -13.17
CA TRP A 173 -3.27 7.17 -12.99
C TRP A 173 -4.21 7.27 -14.19
N ARG A 174 -4.45 8.49 -14.68
CA ARG A 174 -5.30 8.70 -15.87
C ARG A 174 -4.72 7.97 -17.08
N HIS A 175 -3.41 8.10 -17.31
CA HIS A 175 -2.74 7.41 -18.40
C HIS A 175 -2.88 5.89 -18.31
N HIS A 176 -2.75 5.32 -17.10
CA HIS A 176 -2.88 3.89 -16.87
C HIS A 176 -4.31 3.37 -17.06
N LEU A 177 -5.31 4.14 -16.62
CA LEU A 177 -6.72 3.71 -16.65
C LEU A 177 -7.40 3.88 -18.01
N GLY A 178 -6.83 4.66 -18.93
CA GLY A 178 -7.36 4.88 -20.29
C GLY A 178 -8.20 6.16 -20.40
#